data_AF-A0A200Q6B6-F1
#
_entry.id   AF-A0A200Q6B6-F1
#
_cell.length_a   1.000
_cell.length_b   1.000
_cell.length_c   1.000
_cell.angle_alpha   90.00
_cell.angle_beta   90.00
_cell.angle_gamma   90.00
#
_symmetry.space_group_name_H-M   'P 1'
#
loop_
_entity.id
_entity.type
_entity.pdbx_description
1 polymer ?
#
loop_
_entity_poly.entity_id
_entity_poly.type
_entity_poly.pdbx_seq_one_letter_code
_entity_poly.pdbx_strand_id
1 'polypeptide(L)'
;MGESEKLVSNLFQMARDSAPSIIFIDEIDSLCGQRGEGNESEASRRIKTELLVQMQGVGNNDQKVLVLAATNTPYALDQAIRRRFDKRIYIPLPDLKARQHMFKVHLGDTPHNLTESDFEMLARKTEGFSGSDIAVCVKDVLFEPVRKTQDAMFFIKTSNDMWVPCGPKQPGAVQVSMQDLAAQGLASQILPPPITRMDFDKVLARQRPTVSKSDLDVHERFTKEFGEEG
;
A
#
# COMPACT_ATOMS: atom_id res chain seq x y z
N MET A 1 14.51 34.49 9.33
CA MET A 1 14.05 33.12 9.07
C MET A 1 13.06 32.72 10.17
N GLY A 2 11.82 32.40 9.79
CA GLY A 2 10.84 31.74 10.64
C GLY A 2 11.27 30.31 11.00
N GLU A 3 10.60 29.71 11.99
CA GLU A 3 10.98 28.39 12.52
C GLU A 3 10.92 27.29 11.46
N SER A 4 9.87 27.26 10.62
CA SER A 4 9.72 26.25 9.56
C SER A 4 10.80 26.33 8.48
N GLU A 5 11.27 27.52 8.14
CA GLU A 5 12.37 27.71 7.16
C GLU A 5 13.69 27.18 7.71
N LYS A 6 13.95 27.42 9.00
CA LYS A 6 15.15 26.88 9.67
C LYS A 6 15.14 25.35 9.68
N LEU A 7 13.98 24.71 9.84
CA LEU A 7 13.88 23.26 9.78
C LEU A 7 14.27 22.71 8.41
N VAL A 8 13.81 23.34 7.31
CA VAL A 8 14.21 22.94 5.95
C VAL A 8 15.71 23.14 5.74
N SER A 9 16.24 24.30 6.13
CA SER A 9 17.68 24.58 6.02
C SER A 9 18.54 23.58 6.80
N ASN A 10 18.15 23.28 8.04
CA ASN A 10 18.83 22.31 8.89
C ASN A 10 18.75 20.89 8.33
N LEU A 11 17.60 20.47 7.77
CA LEU A 11 17.46 19.16 7.13
C LEU A 11 18.46 18.97 6.00
N PHE A 12 18.58 19.96 5.11
CA PHE A 12 19.53 19.91 4.00
C PHE A 12 20.98 19.99 4.50
N GLN A 13 21.27 20.77 5.53
CA GLN A 13 22.61 20.81 6.12
C GLN A 13 22.98 19.45 6.73
N MET A 14 22.10 18.84 7.50
CA MET A 14 22.31 17.50 8.07
C MET A 14 22.54 16.43 6.99
N ALA A 15 21.80 16.50 5.89
CA ALA A 15 21.98 15.62 4.73
C ALA A 15 23.36 15.81 4.08
N ARG A 16 23.80 17.06 3.87
CA ARG A 16 25.14 17.37 3.36
C ARG A 16 26.26 16.87 4.28
N ASP A 17 26.11 17.09 5.58
CA ASP A 17 27.09 16.66 6.59
C ASP A 17 27.18 15.12 6.69
N SER A 18 26.07 14.43 6.40
CA SER A 18 25.96 12.96 6.46
C SER A 18 26.13 12.29 5.09
N ALA A 19 26.61 13.01 4.08
CA ALA A 19 26.61 12.52 2.72
C ALA A 19 27.55 11.30 2.53
N PRO A 20 27.15 10.25 1.77
CA PRO A 20 25.99 10.19 0.89
C PRO A 20 24.67 9.96 1.62
N SER A 21 23.64 10.73 1.26
CA SER A 21 22.33 10.70 1.92
C SER A 21 21.18 10.87 0.93
N ILE A 22 19.99 10.37 1.29
CA ILE A 22 18.76 10.55 0.53
C ILE A 22 17.76 11.34 1.39
N ILE A 23 17.21 12.41 0.83
CA ILE A 23 16.07 13.14 1.39
C ILE A 23 14.82 12.62 0.66
N PHE A 24 13.87 12.04 1.39
CA PHE A 24 12.58 11.63 0.83
C PHE A 24 11.46 12.54 1.34
N ILE A 25 10.70 13.12 0.41
CA ILE A 25 9.56 14.00 0.69
C ILE A 25 8.30 13.34 0.13
N ASP A 26 7.49 12.77 1.01
CA ASP A 26 6.18 12.24 0.62
C ASP A 26 5.16 13.38 0.49
N GLU A 27 4.16 13.21 -0.37
CA GLU A 27 3.07 14.17 -0.62
C GLU A 27 3.58 15.61 -0.84
N ILE A 28 4.58 15.81 -1.71
CA ILE A 28 5.21 17.13 -1.92
C ILE A 28 4.21 18.21 -2.41
N ASP A 29 3.12 17.80 -3.04
CA ASP A 29 2.00 18.67 -3.44
C ASP A 29 1.35 19.40 -2.26
N SER A 30 1.36 18.79 -1.06
CA SER A 30 0.86 19.45 0.15
C SER A 30 1.66 20.69 0.54
N LEU A 31 2.96 20.71 0.22
CA LEU A 31 3.88 21.81 0.48
C LEU A 31 4.04 22.75 -0.72
N CYS A 32 3.85 22.23 -1.93
CA CYS A 32 4.28 22.88 -3.17
C CYS A 32 3.15 23.02 -4.19
N GLY A 33 1.90 23.21 -3.77
CA GLY A 33 0.76 23.45 -4.65
C GLY A 33 0.87 24.73 -5.52
N GLN A 34 0.05 24.82 -6.56
CA GLN A 34 -0.01 25.97 -7.47
C GLN A 34 -0.31 27.28 -6.71
N ARG A 35 0.37 28.36 -7.11
CA ARG A 35 0.14 29.70 -6.58
C ARG A 35 -1.27 30.18 -6.97
N GLY A 36 -2.08 30.57 -5.99
CA GLY A 36 -3.31 31.33 -6.24
C GLY A 36 -4.61 30.72 -5.74
N GLU A 37 -4.61 29.54 -5.14
CA GLU A 37 -5.72 29.18 -4.24
C GLU A 37 -5.67 30.15 -3.06
N GLY A 38 -6.71 30.95 -2.87
CA GLY A 38 -6.76 32.10 -1.95
C GLY A 38 -6.53 31.82 -0.45
N ASN A 39 -6.05 30.62 -0.10
CA ASN A 39 -5.71 30.14 1.24
C ASN A 39 -4.23 29.77 1.40
N GLU A 40 -3.34 30.04 0.43
CA GLU A 40 -1.90 29.77 0.60
C GLU A 40 -1.31 30.68 1.70
N SER A 41 -1.05 30.09 2.87
CA SER A 41 -0.43 30.78 4.01
C SER A 41 0.94 31.36 3.63
N GLU A 42 1.24 32.57 4.13
CA GLU A 42 2.59 33.15 3.97
C GLU A 42 3.69 32.21 4.46
N ALA A 43 3.43 31.41 5.49
CA ALA A 43 4.38 30.42 6.00
C ALA A 43 4.70 29.36 4.94
N SER A 44 3.69 28.86 4.21
CA SER A 44 3.88 27.88 3.13
C SER A 44 4.72 28.47 1.99
N ARG A 45 4.46 29.73 1.60
CA ARG A 45 5.25 30.42 0.57
C ARG A 45 6.73 30.52 0.94
N ARG A 46 7.03 30.82 2.21
CA ARG A 46 8.42 30.93 2.68
C ARG A 46 9.11 29.56 2.73
N ILE A 47 8.41 28.52 3.18
CA ILE A 47 8.91 27.13 3.14
C ILE A 47 9.22 26.69 1.71
N LYS A 48 8.31 26.94 0.76
CA LYS A 48 8.50 26.63 -0.67
C LYS A 48 9.71 27.37 -1.24
N THR A 49 9.89 28.63 -0.87
CA THR A 49 11.05 29.44 -1.30
C THR A 49 12.36 28.86 -0.75
N GLU A 50 12.39 28.49 0.54
CA GLU A 50 13.57 27.87 1.16
C GLU A 50 13.90 26.53 0.52
N LEU A 51 12.90 25.69 0.25
CA LEU A 51 13.09 24.41 -0.45
C LEU A 51 13.72 24.61 -1.83
N LEU A 52 13.22 25.58 -2.61
CA LEU A 52 13.80 25.94 -3.92
C LEU A 52 15.27 26.37 -3.81
N VAL A 53 15.61 27.19 -2.80
CA VAL A 53 16.98 27.66 -2.55
C VAL A 53 17.89 26.47 -2.20
N GLN A 54 17.44 25.59 -1.30
CA GLN A 54 18.22 24.42 -0.89
C GLN A 54 18.45 23.44 -2.05
N MET A 55 17.43 23.19 -2.88
CA MET A 55 17.56 22.34 -4.09
C MET A 55 18.51 22.94 -5.13
N GLN A 56 18.59 24.27 -5.23
CA GLN A 56 19.53 24.94 -6.15
C GLN A 56 21.00 24.76 -5.73
N GLY A 57 21.26 24.67 -4.43
CA GLY A 57 22.60 24.46 -3.88
C GLY A 57 23.17 23.06 -4.12
N VAL A 58 22.31 22.05 -4.31
CA VAL A 58 22.74 20.64 -4.49
C VAL A 58 23.46 20.42 -5.84
N GLY A 59 23.06 21.15 -6.90
CA GLY A 59 23.56 20.91 -8.26
C GLY A 59 24.97 21.40 -8.58
N ASN A 60 25.54 22.32 -7.78
CA ASN A 60 26.79 23.00 -8.14
C ASN A 60 28.06 22.47 -7.45
N ASN A 61 27.97 21.64 -6.39
CA ASN A 61 29.14 21.05 -5.73
C ASN A 61 28.85 19.76 -4.90
N ASP A 62 27.59 19.33 -4.72
CA ASP A 62 27.21 18.32 -3.73
C ASP A 62 26.57 17.06 -4.37
N GLN A 63 27.33 16.33 -5.20
CA GLN A 63 26.89 15.09 -5.88
C GLN A 63 26.54 13.90 -4.95
N LYS A 64 26.39 14.12 -3.64
CA LYS A 64 26.18 13.07 -2.64
C LYS A 64 24.83 13.15 -1.91
N VAL A 65 24.00 14.15 -2.18
CA VAL A 65 22.64 14.25 -1.63
C VAL A 65 21.62 14.06 -2.74
N LEU A 66 20.82 12.99 -2.67
CA LEU A 66 19.71 12.74 -3.60
C LEU A 66 18.40 13.18 -2.96
N VAL A 67 17.61 13.98 -3.68
CA VAL A 67 16.25 14.35 -3.26
C VAL A 67 15.24 13.52 -4.05
N LEU A 68 14.45 12.72 -3.33
CA LEU A 68 13.31 11.97 -3.87
C LEU A 68 12.02 12.59 -3.34
N ALA A 69 11.03 12.72 -4.20
CA ALA A 69 9.71 13.21 -3.81
C ALA A 69 8.61 12.36 -4.44
N ALA A 70 7.51 12.17 -3.71
CA ALA A 70 6.33 11.46 -4.17
C ALA A 70 5.12 12.40 -4.18
N THR A 71 4.23 12.24 -5.17
CA THR A 71 2.98 12.99 -5.27
C THR A 71 1.94 12.22 -6.07
N ASN A 72 0.68 12.33 -5.64
CA ASN A 72 -0.47 11.82 -6.39
C ASN A 72 -1.09 12.89 -7.31
N THR A 73 -0.70 14.17 -7.18
CA THR A 73 -1.27 15.26 -7.98
C THR A 73 -0.17 16.08 -8.67
N PRO A 74 0.62 15.49 -9.59
CA PRO A 74 1.76 16.18 -10.19
C PRO A 74 1.36 17.42 -11.03
N TYR A 75 0.10 17.48 -11.48
CA TYR A 75 -0.50 18.63 -12.17
C TYR A 75 -0.76 19.83 -11.24
N ALA A 76 -0.93 19.60 -9.94
CA ALA A 76 -1.13 20.63 -8.92
C ALA A 76 0.20 21.21 -8.39
N LEU A 77 1.35 20.64 -8.78
CA LEU A 77 2.65 21.07 -8.33
C LEU A 77 3.07 22.41 -8.97
N ASP A 78 3.61 23.33 -8.16
CA ASP A 78 4.17 24.61 -8.60
C ASP A 78 5.23 24.38 -9.69
N GLN A 79 5.13 25.14 -10.77
CA GLN A 79 6.01 24.98 -11.94
C GLN A 79 7.49 25.15 -11.58
N ALA A 80 7.84 26.02 -10.62
CA ALA A 80 9.22 26.23 -10.21
C ALA A 80 9.78 25.01 -9.48
N ILE A 81 8.98 24.36 -8.64
CA ILE A 81 9.37 23.12 -7.95
C ILE A 81 9.50 21.98 -8.95
N ARG A 82 8.51 21.83 -9.85
CA ARG A 82 8.54 20.79 -10.89
C ARG A 82 9.80 20.86 -11.76
N ARG A 83 10.28 22.07 -12.08
CA ARG A 83 11.53 22.31 -12.83
C ARG A 83 12.82 22.00 -12.05
N ARG A 84 12.75 21.78 -10.74
CA ARG A 84 13.90 21.39 -9.90
C ARG A 84 14.04 19.88 -9.74
N PHE A 85 13.05 19.12 -10.19
CA PHE A 85 13.15 17.67 -10.32
C PHE A 85 13.52 17.33 -11.76
N ASP A 86 14.81 17.03 -11.96
CA ASP A 86 15.41 16.72 -13.27
C ASP A 86 14.91 15.38 -13.83
N LYS A 87 14.51 14.46 -12.95
CA LYS A 87 13.95 13.15 -13.32
C LYS A 87 12.57 12.98 -12.69
N ARG A 88 11.60 12.58 -13.51
CA ARG A 88 10.21 12.38 -13.13
C ARG A 88 9.81 10.98 -13.57
N ILE A 89 9.59 10.08 -12.62
CA ILE A 89 9.26 8.68 -12.92
C ILE A 89 7.77 8.47 -12.68
N TYR A 90 7.03 8.10 -13.72
CA TYR A 90 5.64 7.69 -13.57
C TYR A 90 5.56 6.26 -13.03
N ILE A 91 4.83 6.06 -11.94
CA ILE A 91 4.58 4.75 -11.35
C ILE A 91 3.15 4.32 -11.74
N PRO A 92 2.99 3.43 -12.74
CA PRO A 92 1.68 2.99 -13.17
C PRO A 92 1.07 1.99 -12.18
N LEU A 93 -0.22 1.69 -12.36
CA LEU A 93 -0.85 0.55 -11.69
C LEU A 93 -0.14 -0.77 -12.06
N PRO A 94 -0.12 -1.75 -11.14
CA PRO A 94 0.57 -3.01 -11.36
C PRO A 94 -0.03 -3.81 -12.52
N ASP A 95 0.83 -4.38 -13.36
CA ASP A 95 0.44 -5.30 -14.43
C ASP A 95 -0.04 -6.66 -13.90
N LEU A 96 -0.47 -7.55 -14.79
CA LEU A 96 -0.99 -8.88 -14.42
C LEU A 96 0.02 -9.68 -13.55
N LYS A 97 1.30 -9.69 -13.93
CA LYS A 97 2.33 -10.47 -13.23
C LYS A 97 2.66 -9.85 -11.87
N ALA A 98 2.74 -8.52 -11.81
CA ALA A 98 2.94 -7.76 -10.59
C ALA A 98 1.79 -8.02 -9.61
N ARG A 99 0.53 -7.98 -10.05
CA ARG A 99 -0.64 -8.31 -9.20
C ARG A 99 -0.59 -9.74 -8.69
N GLN A 100 -0.27 -10.72 -9.55
CA GLN A 100 -0.10 -12.12 -9.14
C GLN A 100 0.97 -12.25 -8.05
N HIS A 101 2.11 -11.57 -8.23
CA HIS A 101 3.19 -11.57 -7.24
C HIS A 101 2.78 -10.88 -5.93
N MET A 102 2.08 -9.74 -6.00
CA MET A 102 1.56 -9.02 -4.84
C MET A 102 0.63 -9.89 -3.99
N PHE A 103 -0.27 -10.67 -4.60
CA PHE A 103 -1.13 -11.60 -3.85
C PHE A 103 -0.32 -12.63 -3.06
N LYS A 104 0.75 -13.18 -3.66
CA LYS A 104 1.63 -14.14 -2.97
C LYS A 104 2.39 -13.49 -1.82
N VAL A 105 2.98 -12.31 -2.08
CA VAL A 105 3.74 -11.56 -1.07
C VAL A 105 2.87 -11.20 0.12
N HIS A 106 1.65 -10.70 -0.12
CA HIS A 106 0.75 -10.30 0.96
C HIS A 106 0.15 -11.49 1.72
N LEU A 107 0.01 -12.65 1.09
CA LEU A 107 -0.45 -13.87 1.76
C LEU A 107 0.65 -14.48 2.65
N GLY A 108 1.91 -14.34 2.24
CA GLY A 108 3.08 -14.80 2.98
C GLY A 108 3.03 -16.30 3.27
N ASP A 109 3.41 -16.68 4.50
CA ASP A 109 3.42 -18.08 4.95
C ASP A 109 2.07 -18.54 5.54
N THR A 110 1.00 -17.75 5.36
CA THR A 110 -0.32 -18.10 5.90
C THR A 110 -0.83 -19.39 5.25
N PRO A 111 -1.27 -20.41 6.03
CA PRO A 111 -1.75 -21.66 5.46
C PRO A 111 -2.90 -21.46 4.45
N HIS A 112 -2.70 -21.94 3.22
CA HIS A 112 -3.67 -21.82 2.15
C HIS A 112 -3.64 -23.02 1.19
N ASN A 113 -4.77 -23.27 0.52
CA ASN A 113 -4.89 -24.34 -0.49
C ASN A 113 -4.90 -23.78 -1.93
N LEU A 114 -4.37 -22.57 -2.13
CA LEU A 114 -4.30 -21.92 -3.44
C LEU A 114 -3.19 -22.50 -4.33
N THR A 115 -3.48 -22.67 -5.61
CA THR A 115 -2.54 -23.06 -6.65
C THR A 115 -2.01 -21.85 -7.42
N GLU A 116 -0.96 -22.05 -8.23
CA GLU A 116 -0.46 -21.03 -9.16
C GLU A 116 -1.54 -20.48 -10.10
N SER A 117 -2.42 -21.36 -10.60
CA SER A 117 -3.55 -20.97 -11.44
C SER A 117 -4.57 -20.11 -10.69
N ASP A 118 -4.72 -20.29 -9.38
CA ASP A 118 -5.61 -19.45 -8.58
C ASP A 118 -5.05 -18.04 -8.44
N PHE A 119 -3.75 -17.88 -8.19
CA PHE A 119 -3.11 -16.56 -8.15
C PHE A 119 -3.20 -15.82 -9.50
N GLU A 120 -3.04 -16.53 -10.61
CA GLU A 120 -3.24 -15.92 -11.94
C GLU A 120 -4.69 -15.47 -12.13
N MET A 121 -5.66 -16.28 -11.70
CA MET A 121 -7.08 -15.93 -11.76
C MET A 121 -7.40 -14.69 -10.90
N LEU A 122 -6.85 -14.61 -9.68
CA LEU A 122 -6.99 -13.42 -8.82
C LEU A 122 -6.44 -12.18 -9.53
N ALA A 123 -5.24 -12.26 -10.10
CA ALA A 123 -4.63 -11.16 -10.82
C ALA A 123 -5.45 -10.69 -12.04
N ARG A 124 -6.12 -11.61 -12.74
CA ARG A 124 -7.04 -11.30 -13.85
C ARG A 124 -8.31 -10.60 -13.35
N LYS A 125 -8.85 -11.01 -12.21
CA LYS A 125 -10.06 -10.40 -11.62
C LYS A 125 -9.82 -9.02 -11.02
N THR A 126 -8.59 -8.68 -10.68
CA THR A 126 -8.23 -7.40 -10.05
C THR A 126 -7.56 -6.43 -11.02
N GLU A 127 -7.97 -6.43 -12.28
CA GLU A 127 -7.55 -5.38 -13.21
C GLU A 127 -7.96 -3.99 -12.70
N GLY A 128 -7.03 -3.03 -12.76
CA GLY A 128 -7.22 -1.68 -12.22
C GLY A 128 -7.01 -1.54 -10.71
N PHE A 129 -6.69 -2.61 -9.99
CA PHE A 129 -6.38 -2.52 -8.56
C PHE A 129 -4.98 -1.95 -8.35
N SER A 130 -4.84 -1.05 -7.38
CA SER A 130 -3.56 -0.61 -6.84
C SER A 130 -2.95 -1.66 -5.91
N GLY A 131 -1.67 -1.49 -5.56
CA GLY A 131 -1.04 -2.34 -4.54
C GLY A 131 -1.77 -2.27 -3.19
N SER A 132 -2.27 -1.09 -2.82
CA SER A 132 -3.08 -0.89 -1.62
C SER A 132 -4.40 -1.66 -1.66
N ASP A 133 -5.09 -1.67 -2.81
CA ASP A 133 -6.34 -2.42 -2.98
C ASP A 133 -6.11 -3.92 -2.79
N ILE A 134 -5.02 -4.46 -3.36
CA ILE A 134 -4.64 -5.87 -3.20
C ILE A 134 -4.31 -6.17 -1.73
N ALA A 135 -3.54 -5.31 -1.07
CA ALA A 135 -3.19 -5.46 0.34
C ALA A 135 -4.44 -5.50 1.23
N VAL A 136 -5.40 -4.60 0.99
CA VAL A 136 -6.67 -4.56 1.73
C VAL A 136 -7.51 -5.81 1.45
N CYS A 137 -7.57 -6.27 0.19
CA CYS A 137 -8.25 -7.51 -0.17
C CYS A 137 -7.65 -8.72 0.57
N VAL A 138 -6.33 -8.89 0.55
CA VAL A 138 -5.67 -10.02 1.23
C VAL A 138 -5.87 -9.92 2.73
N LYS A 139 -5.73 -8.72 3.32
CA LYS A 139 -5.97 -8.51 4.76
C LYS A 139 -7.36 -8.95 5.19
N ASP A 140 -8.40 -8.67 4.40
CA ASP A 140 -9.76 -9.10 4.71
C ASP A 140 -9.93 -10.63 4.56
N VAL A 141 -9.25 -11.25 3.58
CA VAL A 141 -9.23 -12.71 3.41
C VAL A 141 -8.52 -13.41 4.59
N LEU A 142 -7.46 -12.82 5.15
CA LEU A 142 -6.76 -13.37 6.32
C LEU A 142 -7.68 -13.53 7.54
N PHE A 143 -8.77 -12.77 7.63
CA PHE A 143 -9.77 -12.90 8.69
C PHE A 143 -10.85 -13.96 8.40
N GLU A 144 -10.98 -14.48 7.18
CA GLU A 144 -12.00 -15.48 6.86
C GLU A 144 -11.83 -16.81 7.62
N PRO A 145 -10.62 -17.38 7.80
CA PRO A 145 -10.42 -18.53 8.68
C PRO A 145 -10.90 -18.30 10.12
N VAL A 146 -10.66 -17.09 10.66
CA VAL A 146 -11.08 -16.72 12.01
C VAL A 146 -12.60 -16.66 12.09
N ARG A 147 -13.25 -15.96 11.14
CA ARG A 147 -14.72 -15.88 11.05
C ARG A 147 -15.35 -17.28 10.94
N LYS A 148 -14.82 -18.13 10.06
CA LYS A 148 -15.27 -19.53 9.91
C LYS A 148 -15.14 -20.33 11.20
N THR A 149 -14.06 -20.12 11.95
CA THR A 149 -13.82 -20.82 13.22
C THR A 149 -14.76 -20.34 14.32
N GLN A 150 -15.04 -19.04 14.37
CA GLN A 150 -15.98 -18.44 15.33
C GLN A 150 -17.43 -18.87 15.05
N ASP A 151 -17.82 -18.91 13.79
CA ASP A 151 -19.18 -19.26 13.35
C ASP A 151 -19.42 -20.79 13.27
N ALA A 152 -18.38 -21.60 13.47
CA ALA A 152 -18.48 -23.04 13.37
C ALA A 152 -19.30 -23.65 14.52
N MET A 153 -20.25 -24.52 14.16
CA MET A 153 -21.06 -25.31 15.09
C MET A 153 -20.57 -26.75 15.25
N PHE A 154 -19.62 -27.17 14.39
CA PHE A 154 -19.09 -28.53 14.37
C PHE A 154 -17.57 -28.47 14.24
N PHE A 155 -16.89 -29.29 15.05
CA PHE A 155 -15.45 -29.47 14.98
C PHE A 155 -15.11 -30.95 14.93
N ILE A 156 -14.00 -31.25 14.28
CA ILE A 156 -13.42 -32.59 14.25
C ILE A 156 -12.05 -32.55 14.92
N LYS A 157 -11.77 -33.58 15.72
CA LYS A 157 -10.47 -33.76 16.36
C LYS A 157 -9.52 -34.50 15.41
N THR A 158 -8.41 -33.88 15.08
CA THR A 158 -7.37 -34.44 14.20
C THR A 158 -6.47 -35.42 14.96
N SER A 159 -5.65 -36.18 14.24
CA SER A 159 -4.68 -37.13 14.81
C SER A 159 -3.65 -36.49 15.75
N ASN A 160 -3.45 -35.17 15.64
CA ASN A 160 -2.48 -34.41 16.44
C ASN A 160 -3.16 -33.72 17.65
N ASP A 161 -4.32 -34.21 18.07
CA ASP A 161 -5.14 -33.64 19.14
C ASP A 161 -5.67 -32.20 18.89
N MET A 162 -5.55 -31.68 17.67
CA MET A 162 -6.06 -30.35 17.30
C MET A 162 -7.51 -30.40 16.80
N TRP A 163 -8.32 -29.40 17.15
CA TRP A 163 -9.71 -29.22 16.71
C TRP A 163 -9.78 -28.30 15.50
N VAL A 164 -10.42 -28.77 14.43
CA VAL A 164 -10.59 -28.01 13.19
C VAL A 164 -12.08 -27.87 12.89
N PRO A 165 -12.57 -26.69 12.48
CA PRO A 165 -13.94 -26.50 12.01
C PRO A 165 -14.30 -27.47 10.87
N CYS A 166 -15.45 -28.11 10.96
CA CYS A 166 -15.92 -29.06 9.95
C CYS A 166 -17.40 -28.92 9.61
N GLY A 167 -17.84 -29.58 8.54
CA GLY A 167 -19.26 -29.68 8.20
C GLY A 167 -19.98 -30.77 9.02
N PRO A 168 -21.31 -30.69 9.19
CA PRO A 168 -22.09 -31.63 10.00
C PRO A 168 -22.12 -33.07 9.46
N LYS A 169 -21.79 -33.25 8.18
CA LYS A 169 -21.83 -34.56 7.49
C LYS A 169 -20.48 -35.29 7.51
N GLN A 170 -19.44 -34.71 8.11
CA GLN A 170 -18.13 -35.36 8.15
C GLN A 170 -18.11 -36.46 9.23
N PRO A 171 -17.60 -37.67 8.93
CA PRO A 171 -17.42 -38.71 9.93
C PRO A 171 -16.53 -38.21 11.08
N GLY A 172 -17.00 -38.32 12.33
CA GLY A 172 -16.28 -37.81 13.50
C GLY A 172 -16.51 -36.33 13.81
N ALA A 173 -17.42 -35.65 13.10
CA ALA A 173 -17.85 -34.30 13.46
C ALA A 173 -18.58 -34.31 14.81
N VAL A 174 -18.11 -33.47 15.73
CA VAL A 174 -18.72 -33.24 17.03
C VAL A 174 -19.40 -31.88 17.01
N GLN A 175 -20.67 -31.82 17.42
CA GLN A 175 -21.39 -30.55 17.55
C GLN A 175 -20.90 -29.84 18.81
N VAL A 176 -20.04 -28.84 18.63
CA VAL A 176 -19.41 -28.06 19.70
C VAL A 176 -19.03 -26.69 19.13
N SER A 177 -19.13 -25.62 19.91
CA SER A 177 -18.68 -24.29 19.47
C SER A 177 -17.24 -24.01 19.90
N MET A 178 -16.63 -22.98 19.29
CA MET A 178 -15.32 -22.47 19.73
C MET A 178 -15.33 -22.06 21.21
N GLN A 179 -16.44 -21.47 21.68
CA GLN A 179 -16.58 -21.00 23.08
C GLN A 179 -16.64 -22.17 24.06
N ASP A 180 -17.33 -23.25 23.69
CA ASP A 180 -17.40 -24.46 24.52
C ASP A 180 -16.04 -25.13 24.64
N LEU A 181 -15.29 -25.23 23.52
CA LEU A 181 -13.92 -25.74 23.52
C LEU A 181 -12.99 -24.85 24.37
N ALA A 182 -13.14 -23.53 24.28
CA ALA A 182 -12.37 -22.59 25.09
C ALA A 182 -12.69 -22.71 26.58
N ALA A 183 -13.96 -22.87 26.96
CA ALA A 183 -14.40 -23.07 28.34
C ALA A 183 -13.84 -24.38 28.95
N GLN A 184 -13.59 -25.39 28.11
CA GLN A 184 -12.93 -26.65 28.50
C GLN A 184 -11.39 -26.53 28.57
N GLY A 185 -10.82 -25.34 28.36
CA GLY A 185 -9.38 -25.12 28.35
C GLY A 185 -8.67 -25.59 27.07
N LEU A 186 -9.43 -25.88 26.00
CA LEU A 186 -8.90 -26.39 24.72
C LEU A 186 -8.69 -25.29 23.67
N ALA A 187 -8.72 -24.01 24.08
CA ALA A 187 -8.58 -22.87 23.16
C ALA A 187 -7.27 -22.92 22.33
N SER A 188 -6.17 -23.35 22.96
CA SER A 188 -4.86 -23.50 22.31
C SER A 188 -4.78 -24.67 21.32
N GLN A 189 -5.76 -25.58 21.34
CA GLN A 189 -5.85 -26.73 20.45
C GLN A 189 -6.76 -26.47 19.25
N ILE A 190 -7.29 -25.25 19.09
CA ILE A 190 -8.14 -24.90 17.93
C ILE A 190 -7.26 -24.42 16.78
N LEU A 191 -7.39 -25.07 15.63
CA LEU A 191 -6.68 -24.71 14.41
C LEU A 191 -7.68 -24.16 13.37
N PRO A 192 -7.53 -22.90 12.92
CA PRO A 192 -8.35 -22.35 11.84
C PRO A 192 -8.16 -23.11 10.52
N PRO A 193 -9.19 -23.19 9.66
CA PRO A 193 -9.06 -23.82 8.36
C PRO A 193 -8.13 -23.00 7.44
N PRO A 194 -7.42 -23.63 6.50
CA PRO A 194 -6.59 -22.91 5.55
C PRO A 194 -7.44 -22.00 4.64
N ILE A 195 -6.82 -20.93 4.15
CA ILE A 195 -7.46 -20.02 3.20
C ILE A 195 -7.72 -20.74 1.88
N THR A 196 -8.89 -20.50 1.31
CA THR A 196 -9.34 -21.12 0.06
C THR A 196 -9.66 -20.05 -0.99
N ARG A 197 -9.73 -20.46 -2.25
CA ARG A 197 -10.18 -19.59 -3.33
C ARG A 197 -11.55 -18.95 -3.08
N MET A 198 -12.47 -19.68 -2.43
CA MET A 198 -13.81 -19.17 -2.13
C MET A 198 -13.78 -17.95 -1.20
N ASP A 199 -12.76 -17.86 -0.34
CA ASP A 199 -12.58 -16.71 0.56
C ASP A 199 -12.23 -15.45 -0.22
N PHE A 200 -11.34 -15.59 -1.21
CA PHE A 200 -11.03 -14.53 -2.15
C PHE A 200 -12.23 -14.15 -3.01
N ASP A 201 -12.98 -15.12 -3.56
CA ASP A 201 -14.16 -14.82 -4.38
C ASP A 201 -15.22 -14.05 -3.59
N LYS A 202 -15.41 -14.38 -2.30
CA LYS A 202 -16.31 -13.67 -1.38
C LYS A 202 -15.85 -12.22 -1.12
N VAL A 203 -14.56 -12.02 -0.85
CA VAL A 203 -14.01 -10.68 -0.57
C VAL A 203 -14.01 -9.83 -1.84
N LEU A 204 -13.58 -10.37 -2.97
CA LEU A 204 -13.53 -9.65 -4.24
C LEU A 204 -14.91 -9.23 -4.76
N ALA A 205 -15.98 -9.98 -4.44
CA ALA A 205 -17.34 -9.61 -4.82
C ALA A 205 -17.76 -8.23 -4.28
N ARG A 206 -17.26 -7.85 -3.09
CA ARG A 206 -17.57 -6.57 -2.42
C ARG A 206 -16.53 -5.47 -2.64
N GLN A 207 -15.37 -5.78 -3.23
CA GLN A 207 -14.32 -4.79 -3.45
C GLN A 207 -14.45 -4.10 -4.81
N ARG A 208 -13.96 -2.87 -4.87
CA ARG A 208 -13.88 -2.02 -6.07
C ARG A 208 -12.50 -1.37 -6.10
N PRO A 209 -11.91 -1.14 -7.29
CA PRO A 209 -10.64 -0.44 -7.40
C PRO A 209 -10.77 0.99 -6.90
N THR A 210 -9.75 1.48 -6.19
CA THR A 210 -9.75 2.86 -5.66
C THR A 210 -9.39 3.88 -6.75
N VAL A 211 -8.65 3.47 -7.78
CA VAL A 211 -8.22 4.35 -8.89
C VAL A 211 -9.19 4.24 -10.06
N SER A 212 -9.75 5.37 -10.49
CA SER A 212 -10.66 5.42 -11.63
C SER A 212 -9.91 5.55 -12.96
N LYS A 213 -10.57 5.21 -14.07
CA LYS A 213 -10.00 5.40 -15.42
C LYS A 213 -9.73 6.87 -15.72
N SER A 214 -10.59 7.78 -15.24
CA SER A 214 -10.40 9.22 -15.40
C SER A 214 -9.14 9.72 -14.70
N ASP A 215 -8.79 9.16 -13.55
CA ASP A 215 -7.55 9.53 -12.85
C ASP A 215 -6.33 9.12 -13.69
N LEU A 216 -6.35 7.91 -14.22
CA LEU A 216 -5.28 7.40 -15.10
C LEU A 216 -5.11 8.27 -16.35
N ASP A 217 -6.21 8.67 -16.99
CA ASP A 217 -6.17 9.53 -18.18
C ASP A 217 -5.50 10.89 -17.89
N VAL A 218 -5.70 11.45 -16.70
CA VAL A 218 -5.04 12.68 -16.25
C VAL A 218 -3.53 12.47 -16.08
N HIS A 219 -3.13 11.37 -15.43
CA HIS A 219 -1.72 11.03 -15.25
C HIS A 219 -0.99 10.74 -16.57
N GLU A 220 -1.63 9.99 -17.48
CA GLU A 220 -1.08 9.72 -18.80
C GLU A 220 -0.90 11.00 -19.61
N ARG A 221 -1.89 11.90 -19.57
CA ARG A 221 -1.80 13.19 -20.27
C ARG A 221 -0.65 14.03 -19.73
N PHE A 222 -0.55 14.13 -18.41
CA PHE A 222 0.54 14.85 -17.75
C PHE A 222 1.91 14.26 -18.13
N THR A 223 2.04 12.93 -18.11
CA THR A 223 3.30 12.25 -18.44
C THR A 223 3.67 12.45 -19.92
N LYS A 224 2.69 12.42 -20.84
CA LYS A 224 2.91 12.72 -22.26
C LYS A 224 3.34 14.18 -22.51
N GLU A 225 2.80 15.12 -21.73
CA GLU A 225 3.09 16.55 -21.89
C GLU A 225 4.45 16.97 -21.30
N PHE A 226 4.78 16.45 -20.10
CA PHE A 226 5.95 16.89 -19.35
C PHE A 226 7.12 15.90 -19.36
N GLY A 227 6.94 14.71 -19.93
CA GLY A 227 7.96 13.68 -20.06
C GLY A 227 8.49 13.14 -18.74
N GLU A 228 9.49 12.27 -18.85
CA GLU A 228 10.24 11.72 -17.71
C GLU A 228 11.55 12.49 -17.45
N GLU A 229 11.96 13.34 -18.39
CA GLU A 229 13.14 14.20 -18.31
C GLU A 229 12.70 15.66 -18.13
N GLY A 230 13.23 16.28 -17.08
CA GLY A 230 12.80 17.57 -16.57
C GLY A 230 13.45 18.79 -17.21
#